data_AF-A0A7W9HQK9-F1
#
_entry.id   AF-A0A7W9HQK9-F1
#
_cell.length_a   1.000
_cell.length_b   1.000
_cell.length_c   1.000
_cell.angle_alpha   90.00
_cell.angle_beta   90.00
_cell.angle_gamma   90.00
#
_symmetry.space_group_name_H-M   'P 1'
#
loop_
_entity.id
_entity.type
_entity.pdbx_description
1 polymer ?
#
loop_
_entity_poly.entity_id
_entity_poly.type
_entity_poly.pdbx_seq_one_letter_code
_entity_poly.pdbx_strand_id
1 'polypeptide(L)'
;MARPSREAVARWNLAYADQTEALFAASTEDRAAARLRLADSYAAVAWAWRILAADLAVPLWARHACAIAAEEFDRRARIEHARVNPDEDGT
;
A
#
# COMPACT_ATOMS: atom_id res chain seq x y z
N MET A 1 -22.41 -16.42 0.44
CA MET A 1 -21.20 -16.18 -0.38
C MET A 1 -21.15 -14.70 -0.74
N ALA A 2 -20.22 -13.93 -0.17
CA ALA A 2 -20.02 -12.55 -0.60
C ALA A 2 -19.51 -12.54 -2.05
N ARG A 3 -19.99 -11.59 -2.87
CA ARG A 3 -19.53 -11.42 -4.26
C ARG A 3 -18.02 -11.09 -4.21
N PRO A 4 -17.15 -11.72 -5.01
CA PRO A 4 -15.69 -11.54 -4.94
C PRO A 4 -15.22 -10.09 -4.91
N SER A 5 -15.94 -9.19 -5.59
CA SER A 5 -15.68 -7.74 -5.56
C SER A 5 -15.89 -7.10 -4.18
N ARG A 6 -16.88 -7.54 -3.38
CA ARG A 6 -17.14 -7.01 -2.03
C ARG A 6 -16.03 -7.39 -1.05
N GLU A 7 -15.49 -8.60 -1.17
CA GLU A 7 -14.38 -9.05 -0.33
C GLU A 7 -13.09 -8.30 -0.68
N ALA A 8 -12.80 -8.11 -1.97
CA ALA A 8 -11.64 -7.31 -2.41
C ALA A 8 -11.71 -5.86 -1.88
N VAL A 9 -12.88 -5.23 -1.95
CA VAL A 9 -13.10 -3.89 -1.38
C VAL A 9 -12.92 -3.88 0.14
N ALA A 10 -13.43 -4.90 0.86
CA ALA A 10 -13.25 -4.99 2.30
C ALA A 10 -11.77 -5.12 2.71
N ARG A 11 -11.00 -5.94 1.98
CA ARG A 11 -9.55 -6.09 2.19
C ARG A 11 -8.81 -4.79 1.89
N TRP A 12 -9.21 -4.08 0.83
CA TRP A 12 -8.66 -2.77 0.51
C TRP A 12 -8.92 -1.74 1.62
N ASN A 13 -10.15 -1.67 2.15
CA ASN A 13 -10.50 -0.78 3.26
C ASN A 13 -9.65 -1.07 4.51
N LEU A 14 -9.48 -2.35 4.85
CA LEU A 14 -8.67 -2.76 6.00
C LEU A 14 -7.20 -2.34 5.82
N ALA A 15 -6.60 -2.66 4.67
CA ALA A 15 -5.21 -2.28 4.38
C ALA A 15 -5.02 -0.75 4.41
N TYR A 16 -5.99 0.03 3.91
CA TYR A 16 -5.91 1.48 3.92
C TYR A 16 -6.02 2.06 5.35
N ALA A 17 -6.87 1.47 6.19
CA ALA A 17 -6.96 1.83 7.61
C ALA A 17 -5.65 1.55 8.35
N ASP A 18 -5.08 0.35 8.16
CA ASP A 18 -3.80 -0.05 8.76
C ASP A 18 -2.65 0.87 8.32
N GLN A 19 -2.62 1.23 7.03
CA GLN A 19 -1.63 2.16 6.48
C GLN A 19 -1.79 3.57 7.06
N THR A 20 -3.03 4.02 7.26
CA THR A 20 -3.29 5.33 7.86
C THR A 20 -2.81 5.38 9.32
N GLU A 21 -3.06 4.32 10.10
CA GLU A 21 -2.54 4.18 11.47
C GLU A 21 -1.01 4.19 11.48
N ALA A 22 -0.38 3.39 10.61
CA ALA A 22 1.08 3.33 10.51
C ALA A 22 1.70 4.67 10.11
N LEU A 23 1.04 5.44 9.24
CA LEU A 23 1.48 6.77 8.83
C LEU A 23 1.48 7.73 10.01
N PHE A 24 0.41 7.74 10.81
CA PHE A 24 0.37 8.56 12.02
C PHE A 24 1.44 8.14 13.02
N ALA A 25 1.62 6.83 13.27
CA ALA A 25 2.64 6.33 14.19
C ALA A 25 4.06 6.73 13.76
N ALA A 26 4.39 6.61 12.47
CA ALA A 26 5.69 7.02 11.93
C ALA A 26 5.89 8.54 11.93
N SER A 27 4.82 9.33 11.88
CA SER A 27 4.90 10.80 11.97
C SER A 27 5.19 11.30 13.39
N THR A 28 4.82 10.52 14.40
CA THR A 28 5.04 10.86 15.82
C THR A 28 6.35 10.30 16.38
N GLU A 29 6.82 9.17 15.84
CA GLU A 29 8.01 8.48 16.32
C GLU A 29 9.01 8.24 15.18
N ASP A 30 10.17 8.89 15.24
CA ASP A 30 11.27 8.62 14.33
C ASP A 30 12.05 7.35 14.74
N ARG A 31 11.42 6.19 14.55
CA ARG A 31 12.06 4.88 14.75
C ARG A 31 12.06 4.07 13.46
N ALA A 32 13.16 3.38 13.21
CA ALA A 32 13.31 2.43 12.11
C ALA A 32 12.14 1.41 12.04
N ALA A 33 11.71 0.87 13.19
CA ALA A 33 10.59 -0.07 13.24
C ALA A 33 9.25 0.54 12.79
N ALA A 34 8.98 1.81 13.13
CA ALA A 34 7.77 2.52 12.71
C ALA A 34 7.78 2.77 11.19
N ARG A 35 8.95 3.13 10.63
CA ARG A 35 9.15 3.29 9.18
C ARG A 35 9.00 1.97 8.42
N LEU A 36 9.56 0.86 8.93
CA LEU A 36 9.37 -0.46 8.32
C LEU A 36 7.89 -0.88 8.31
N ARG A 37 7.19 -0.69 9.44
CA ARG A 37 5.73 -0.95 9.49
C ARG A 37 4.96 -0.09 8.48
N LEU A 38 5.34 1.18 8.33
CA LEU A 38 4.74 2.05 7.32
C LEU A 38 5.03 1.54 5.90
N ALA A 39 6.26 1.14 5.60
CA ALA A 39 6.64 0.59 4.31
C ALA A 39 5.83 -0.68 3.96
N ASP A 40 5.72 -1.62 4.90
CA ASP A 40 4.93 -2.84 4.75
C ASP A 40 3.44 -2.54 4.52
N SER A 41 2.89 -1.56 5.25
CA SER A 41 1.50 -1.16 5.08
C SER A 41 1.23 -0.53 3.71
N TYR A 42 2.17 0.24 3.16
CA TYR A 42 2.09 0.76 1.80
C TYR A 42 2.11 -0.37 0.76
N ALA A 43 2.97 -1.37 0.94
CA ALA A 43 3.01 -2.54 0.07
C ALA A 43 1.70 -3.35 0.12
N ALA A 44 1.07 -3.47 1.29
CA ALA A 44 -0.23 -4.12 1.47
C ALA A 44 -1.35 -3.38 0.71
N VAL A 45 -1.40 -2.04 0.81
CA VAL A 45 -2.36 -1.22 0.04
C VAL A 45 -2.11 -1.35 -1.47
N ALA A 46 -0.85 -1.33 -1.90
CA ALA A 46 -0.50 -1.53 -3.30
C ALA A 46 -1.01 -2.88 -3.83
N TRP A 47 -0.85 -3.96 -3.05
CA TRP A 47 -1.35 -5.27 -3.41
C TRP A 47 -2.88 -5.32 -3.47
N ALA A 48 -3.58 -4.70 -2.52
CA ALA A 48 -5.04 -4.62 -2.54
C ALA A 48 -5.56 -3.88 -3.80
N TRP A 49 -4.89 -2.80 -4.22
CA TRP A 49 -5.20 -2.12 -5.48
C TRP A 49 -4.98 -3.01 -6.71
N ARG A 50 -3.92 -3.82 -6.75
CA ARG A 50 -3.69 -4.78 -7.86
C ARG A 50 -4.81 -5.80 -7.98
N ILE A 51 -5.36 -6.28 -6.86
CA ILE A 51 -6.52 -7.17 -6.88
C ILE A 51 -7.74 -6.48 -7.49
N LEU A 52 -8.02 -5.23 -7.09
CA LEU A 52 -9.13 -4.46 -7.65
C LEU A 52 -8.93 -4.19 -9.15
N ALA A 53 -7.69 -3.92 -9.59
CA ALA A 53 -7.36 -3.76 -11.01
C ALA A 53 -7.58 -5.05 -11.84
N ALA A 54 -7.48 -6.21 -11.21
CA ALA A 54 -7.70 -7.51 -11.83
C ALA A 54 -9.19 -7.88 -11.95
N ASP A 55 -10.11 -7.14 -11.30
CA ASP A 55 -11.55 -7.40 -11.42
C ASP A 55 -12.07 -7.02 -12.81
N LEU A 56 -12.40 -8.01 -13.62
CA LEU A 56 -12.91 -7.81 -14.99
C LEU A 56 -14.37 -7.38 -15.04
N ALA A 57 -15.08 -7.40 -13.90
CA ALA A 57 -16.46 -6.92 -13.82
C ALA A 57 -16.57 -5.40 -13.71
N VAL A 58 -15.45 -4.68 -13.51
CA VAL A 58 -15.42 -3.21 -13.44
C VAL A 58 -14.91 -2.57 -14.75
N PRO A 59 -15.33 -1.34 -15.08
CA PRO A 59 -14.90 -0.65 -16.30
C PRO A 59 -13.37 -0.48 -16.41
N LEU A 60 -12.85 -0.47 -17.64
CA LEU A 60 -11.41 -0.37 -17.91
C LEU A 60 -10.76 0.86 -17.27
N TRP A 61 -11.42 2.02 -17.29
CA TRP A 61 -10.89 3.25 -16.69
C TRP A 61 -10.68 3.09 -15.18
N ALA A 62 -11.58 2.38 -14.48
CA ALA A 62 -11.50 2.17 -13.04
C ALA A 62 -10.35 1.21 -12.71
N ARG A 63 -10.17 0.17 -13.52
CA ARG A 63 -9.04 -0.76 -13.39
C ARG A 63 -7.70 -0.06 -13.62
N HIS A 64 -7.65 0.83 -14.60
CA HIS A 64 -6.46 1.64 -14.87
C HIS A 64 -6.13 2.57 -13.70
N ALA A 65 -7.13 3.25 -13.12
CA ALA A 65 -6.94 4.05 -11.91
C ALA A 65 -6.43 3.21 -10.73
N CYS A 66 -6.94 1.99 -10.54
CA CYS A 66 -6.44 1.06 -9.53
C CYS A 66 -4.97 0.68 -9.77
N ALA A 67 -4.57 0.44 -11.02
CA ALA A 67 -3.19 0.11 -11.36
C ALA A 67 -2.23 1.28 -11.06
N ILE A 68 -2.60 2.50 -11.42
CA ILE A 68 -1.82 3.72 -11.10
C ILE A 68 -1.69 3.88 -9.57
N ALA A 69 -2.79 3.70 -8.84
CA ALA A 69 -2.76 3.79 -7.38
C ALA A 69 -1.81 2.74 -6.79
N ALA A 70 -1.87 1.49 -7.28
CA ALA A 70 -0.95 0.44 -6.86
C ALA A 70 0.52 0.83 -7.07
N GLU A 71 0.87 1.37 -8.23
CA GLU A 71 2.25 1.81 -8.54
C GLU A 71 2.74 2.92 -7.61
N GLU A 72 1.87 3.88 -7.27
CA GLU A 72 2.22 4.96 -6.35
C GLU A 72 2.46 4.43 -4.92
N PHE A 73 1.59 3.56 -4.42
CA PHE A 73 1.77 2.96 -3.10
C PHE A 73 3.01 2.05 -3.04
N ASP A 74 3.30 1.32 -4.10
CA ASP A 74 4.49 0.48 -4.23
C ASP A 74 5.79 1.33 -4.27
N ARG A 75 5.76 2.48 -4.95
CA ARG A 75 6.85 3.46 -4.92
C ARG A 75 7.07 3.98 -3.50
N ARG A 76 6.01 4.33 -2.77
CA ARG A 76 6.12 4.81 -1.38
C ARG A 76 6.69 3.75 -0.44
N ALA A 77 6.26 2.50 -0.59
CA ALA A 77 6.83 1.39 0.18
C ALA A 77 8.36 1.31 0.02
N ARG A 78 8.86 1.37 -1.22
CA ARG A 78 10.31 1.39 -1.49
C ARG A 78 11.03 2.59 -0.86
N ILE A 79 10.44 3.78 -0.93
CA ILE A 79 11.03 5.00 -0.35
C ILE A 79 11.16 4.86 1.17
N GLU A 80 10.11 4.38 1.85
CA GLU A 80 10.16 4.22 3.31
C GLU A 80 11.13 3.12 3.74
N HIS A 81 11.27 2.03 2.96
CA HIS A 81 12.33 1.04 3.19
C HIS A 81 13.73 1.64 3.05
N ALA A 82 13.99 2.40 1.99
CA ALA A 82 15.31 3.01 1.75
C ALA A 82 15.71 3.99 2.88
N ARG A 83 14.74 4.70 3.47
CA ARG A 83 14.98 5.60 4.62
C ARG A 83 15.41 4.88 5.90
N VAL A 84 15.24 3.57 5.99
CA VAL A 84 15.67 2.77 7.14
C VAL A 84 17.14 2.34 6.98
N ASN A 85 17.62 2.14 5.76
CA ASN A 85 19.00 1.77 5.43
C ASN A 85 19.65 2.81 4.49
N PRO A 86 20.00 4.02 4.98
CA PRO A 86 20.60 5.05 4.13
C PRO A 86 22.00 4.70 3.59
N ASP A 87 22.71 3.76 4.21
CA ASP A 87 24.13 3.48 3.97
C ASP A 87 24.41 2.36 2.93
N GLU A 88 23.39 1.71 2.35
CA GLU A 88 23.62 0.68 1.30
C GLU A 88 23.84 1.27 -0.11
N ASP A 89 23.59 2.58 -0.31
CA ASP A 89 23.81 3.29 -1.58
C ASP A 89 25.09 4.15 -1.60
N GLY A 90 25.89 4.15 -0.53
CA GLY A 90 27.10 4.97 -0.38
C GLY A 90 28.39 4.16 -0.53
N THR A 91 28.77 3.84 -1.77
CA THR A 91 30.17 3.48 -2.12
C THR A 91 30.96 4.75 -2.43
#